data_AF-A0A7V5H395-F1
#
_entry.id   AF-A0A7V5H395-F1
#
_cell.length_a   1.000
_cell.length_b   1.000
_cell.length_c   1.000
_cell.angle_alpha   90.00
_cell.angle_beta   90.00
_cell.angle_gamma   90.00
#
_symmetry.space_group_name_H-M   'P 1'
#
loop_
_entity.id
_entity.type
_entity.pdbx_description
1 polymer ?
#
loop_
_entity_poly.entity_id
_entity_poly.type
_entity_poly.pdbx_seq_one_letter_code
_entity_poly.pdbx_strand_id
1 'polypeptide(L)'
;GIKRQVATLVTQVLVDKDDPSIQNPSKFVGPFFKKEQVKELEEKRGWIMKEDKGRGYRRVVPSPKPIGIVEKDIIKHLVDMGVVVIAAGGGGIPVYIDHNKHPGWLEGLDGVIDKDLASAVLGNEIGAEKLLIITGVDKVALNFGTPQQIDLDELSIADAKKYLAEGQFPKGSMGPKIEAAINFIEGGGREVIITSIEKTGDAIHGKAGTRIHD
;
A
#
# COMPACT_ATOMS: atom_id res chain seq x y z
N GLY A 1 -26.28 -4.65 -14.89
CA GLY A 1 -25.53 -5.21 -13.74
C GLY A 1 -24.80 -6.47 -14.19
N ILE A 2 -23.73 -6.85 -13.50
CA ILE A 2 -22.94 -8.06 -13.81
C ILE A 2 -23.36 -9.17 -12.85
N LYS A 3 -23.70 -10.37 -13.37
CA LYS A 3 -24.07 -11.53 -12.55
C LYS A 3 -22.79 -12.26 -12.09
N ARG A 4 -22.20 -11.80 -10.99
CA ARG A 4 -21.04 -12.43 -10.34
C ARG A 4 -21.24 -12.52 -8.84
N GLN A 5 -20.68 -13.57 -8.23
CA GLN A 5 -20.59 -13.68 -6.78
C GLN A 5 -19.52 -12.72 -6.26
N VAL A 6 -19.73 -12.20 -5.05
CA VAL A 6 -18.80 -11.32 -4.36
C VAL A 6 -18.56 -11.90 -2.98
N ALA A 7 -17.30 -11.97 -2.56
CA ALA A 7 -16.92 -12.44 -1.23
C ALA A 7 -15.88 -11.50 -0.60
N THR A 8 -16.06 -11.18 0.68
CA THR A 8 -15.06 -10.47 1.47
C THR A 8 -14.36 -11.47 2.38
N LEU A 9 -13.04 -11.50 2.34
CA LEU A 9 -12.22 -12.31 3.24
C LEU A 9 -11.50 -11.43 4.24
N VAL A 10 -11.55 -11.83 5.51
CA VAL A 10 -10.63 -11.32 6.51
C VAL A 10 -9.23 -11.81 6.13
N THR A 11 -8.26 -10.90 6.10
CA THR A 11 -6.93 -11.20 5.56
C THR A 11 -5.86 -10.82 6.58
N GLN A 12 -5.00 -11.77 6.89
CA GLN A 12 -3.78 -11.59 7.66
C GLN A 12 -2.59 -11.48 6.71
N VAL A 13 -1.65 -10.61 7.06
CA VAL A 13 -0.49 -10.30 6.22
C VAL A 13 0.76 -10.46 7.05
N LEU A 14 1.64 -11.35 6.57
CA LEU A 14 2.92 -11.66 7.17
C LEU A 14 3.83 -10.44 7.06
N VAL A 15 4.45 -10.08 8.18
CA VAL A 15 5.44 -9.02 8.31
C VAL A 15 6.64 -9.50 9.11
N ASP A 16 7.74 -8.77 9.03
CA ASP A 16 8.91 -9.02 9.88
C ASP A 16 8.67 -8.40 11.27
N LYS A 17 8.87 -9.21 12.32
CA LYS A 17 8.81 -8.74 13.71
C LYS A 17 9.95 -7.77 14.06
N ASP A 18 11.03 -7.79 13.28
CA ASP A 18 12.21 -6.95 13.44
C ASP A 18 12.23 -5.79 12.41
N ASP A 19 11.10 -5.52 11.72
CA ASP A 19 10.99 -4.42 10.75
C ASP A 19 11.37 -3.06 11.38
N PRO A 20 12.24 -2.27 10.74
CA PRO A 20 12.71 -1.00 11.29
C PRO A 20 11.62 0.02 11.61
N SER A 21 10.47 -0.04 10.95
CA SER A 21 9.33 0.84 11.20
C SER A 21 8.70 0.64 12.58
N ILE A 22 8.95 -0.50 13.23
CA ILE A 22 8.51 -0.79 14.59
C ILE A 22 9.23 0.12 15.58
N GLN A 23 10.54 0.30 15.40
CA GLN A 23 11.35 1.18 16.23
C GLN A 23 11.18 2.66 15.87
N ASN A 24 10.82 2.96 14.61
CA ASN A 24 10.59 4.32 14.14
C ASN A 24 9.24 4.46 13.40
N PRO A 25 8.12 4.51 14.13
CA PRO A 25 6.80 4.62 13.54
C PRO A 25 6.60 5.96 12.84
N SER A 26 6.02 5.92 11.65
CA SER A 26 5.86 7.11 10.80
C SER A 26 4.50 7.21 10.11
N LYS A 27 3.69 6.15 10.12
CA LYS A 27 2.40 6.13 9.43
C LYS A 27 1.34 6.79 10.30
N PHE A 28 0.81 7.92 9.81
CA PHE A 28 -0.24 8.63 10.51
C PHE A 28 -1.60 7.90 10.46
N VAL A 29 -2.25 7.79 11.61
CA VAL A 29 -3.58 7.17 11.78
C VAL A 29 -4.49 8.04 12.65
N GLY A 30 -5.80 7.84 12.50
CA GLY A 30 -6.81 8.53 13.31
C GLY A 30 -6.92 10.04 13.04
N PRO A 31 -7.67 10.75 13.91
CA PRO A 31 -8.01 12.16 13.75
C PRO A 31 -6.85 13.10 14.06
N PHE A 32 -7.01 14.37 13.70
CA PHE A 32 -6.08 15.45 14.06
C PHE A 32 -6.30 15.93 15.50
N PHE A 33 -5.21 16.25 16.18
CA PHE A 33 -5.16 16.78 17.53
C PHE A 33 -4.40 18.10 17.55
N LYS A 34 -4.71 18.95 18.53
CA LYS A 34 -3.95 20.17 18.79
C LYS A 34 -2.72 19.86 19.63
N LYS A 35 -1.72 20.76 19.59
CA LYS A 35 -0.44 20.60 20.29
C LYS A 35 -0.62 20.41 21.80
N GLU A 36 -1.61 21.06 22.39
CA GLU A 36 -1.88 21.03 23.83
C GLU A 36 -2.39 19.65 24.28
N GLN A 37 -2.97 18.86 23.38
CA GLN A 37 -3.51 17.53 23.66
C GLN A 37 -2.45 16.42 23.57
N VAL A 38 -1.29 16.71 22.94
CA VAL A 38 -0.27 15.71 22.62
C VAL A 38 0.25 15.03 23.89
N LYS A 39 0.71 15.82 24.87
CA LYS A 39 1.31 15.31 26.10
C LYS A 39 0.35 14.37 26.87
N GLU A 40 -0.93 14.73 26.94
CA GLU A 40 -1.94 13.90 27.59
C GLU A 40 -2.14 12.55 26.86
N LEU A 41 -2.15 12.56 25.53
CA LEU A 41 -2.32 11.34 24.74
C LEU A 41 -1.10 10.41 24.83
N GLU A 42 0.10 10.99 24.88
CA GLU A 42 1.35 10.23 25.08
C GLU A 42 1.37 9.60 26.47
N GLU A 43 1.05 10.34 27.52
CA GLU A 43 1.05 9.85 28.91
C GLU A 43 -0.06 8.82 29.19
N LYS A 44 -1.29 9.07 28.75
CA LYS A 44 -2.44 8.21 29.08
C LYS A 44 -2.57 6.98 28.17
N ARG A 45 -2.12 7.07 26.92
CA ARG A 45 -2.34 6.01 25.92
C ARG A 45 -1.05 5.41 25.37
N GLY A 46 0.11 5.94 25.73
CA GLY A 46 1.40 5.50 25.17
C GLY A 46 1.49 5.71 23.66
N TRP A 47 0.70 6.62 23.10
CA TRP A 47 0.73 6.89 21.66
C TRP A 47 1.99 7.67 21.32
N ILE A 48 2.55 7.41 20.13
CA ILE A 48 3.60 8.25 19.58
C ILE A 48 2.91 9.26 18.66
N MET A 49 3.06 10.55 18.96
CA MET A 49 2.40 11.63 18.23
C MET A 49 3.42 12.38 17.38
N LYS A 50 3.09 12.66 16.12
CA LYS A 50 3.92 13.50 15.24
C LYS A 50 3.09 14.60 14.61
N GLU A 51 3.73 15.71 14.29
CA GLU A 51 3.10 16.80 13.54
C GLU A 51 2.94 16.40 12.07
N ASP A 52 1.72 16.48 11.57
CA ASP A 52 1.37 16.42 10.16
C ASP A 52 1.35 17.88 9.67
N LYS A 53 2.46 18.30 9.04
CA LYS A 53 2.85 19.72 8.84
C LYS A 53 1.69 20.61 8.40
N GLY A 54 1.37 21.62 9.22
CA GLY A 54 0.33 22.61 8.93
C GLY A 54 -1.11 22.12 9.16
N ARG A 55 -1.31 20.88 9.60
CA ARG A 55 -2.63 20.27 9.81
C ARG A 55 -2.91 19.85 11.25
N GLY A 56 -1.88 19.81 12.10
CA GLY A 56 -1.97 19.43 13.51
C GLY A 56 -1.14 18.19 13.82
N TYR A 57 -1.49 17.50 14.90
CA TYR A 57 -0.78 16.31 15.38
C TYR A 57 -1.63 15.06 15.16
N ARG A 58 -0.99 13.94 14.82
CA ARG A 58 -1.65 12.65 14.63
C ARG A 58 -0.84 11.54 15.27
N ARG A 59 -1.52 10.48 15.68
CA ARG A 59 -0.87 9.24 16.13
C ARG A 59 -0.10 8.67 14.96
N VAL A 60 1.13 8.27 15.19
CA VAL A 60 1.90 7.44 14.26
C VAL A 60 2.01 6.03 14.80
N VAL A 61 1.98 5.06 13.89
CA VAL A 61 2.12 3.64 14.18
C VAL A 61 3.18 3.02 13.27
N PRO A 62 3.71 1.84 13.64
CA PRO A 62 4.55 1.05 12.76
C PRO A 62 3.86 0.78 11.43
N SER A 63 4.66 0.68 10.37
CA SER A 63 4.16 0.38 9.02
C SER A 63 5.08 -0.62 8.36
N PRO A 64 5.14 -1.84 8.90
CA PRO A 64 6.06 -2.85 8.42
C PRO A 64 5.73 -3.28 7.00
N LYS A 65 6.75 -3.73 6.27
CA LYS A 65 6.58 -4.17 4.89
C LYS A 65 5.85 -5.52 4.85
N PRO A 66 4.85 -5.67 3.96
CA PRO A 66 4.20 -6.96 3.76
C PRO A 66 5.16 -7.93 3.07
N ILE A 67 5.20 -9.17 3.56
CA ILE A 67 6.07 -10.26 3.06
C ILE A 67 5.25 -11.34 2.36
N GLY A 68 4.02 -11.56 2.81
CA GLY A 68 3.12 -12.56 2.23
C GLY A 68 1.71 -12.44 2.77
N ILE A 69 0.75 -13.02 2.07
CA ILE A 69 -0.65 -13.09 2.47
C ILE A 69 -0.93 -14.49 3.01
N VAL A 70 -1.46 -14.58 4.23
CA VAL A 70 -1.75 -15.87 4.87
C VAL A 70 -2.85 -16.61 4.10
N GLU A 71 -3.92 -15.92 3.71
CA GLU A 71 -5.07 -16.49 3.00
C GLU A 71 -4.92 -16.51 1.47
N LYS A 72 -3.70 -16.41 0.92
CA LYS A 72 -3.47 -16.33 -0.53
C LYS A 72 -4.10 -17.47 -1.33
N ASP A 73 -4.03 -18.70 -0.82
CA ASP A 73 -4.49 -19.89 -1.55
C ASP A 73 -6.02 -19.87 -1.73
N ILE A 74 -6.76 -19.55 -0.67
CA ILE A 74 -8.23 -19.45 -0.76
C ILE A 74 -8.65 -18.24 -1.59
N ILE A 75 -7.94 -17.11 -1.50
CA ILE A 75 -8.19 -15.95 -2.37
C ILE A 75 -8.00 -16.35 -3.83
N LYS A 76 -6.89 -17.01 -4.16
CA LYS A 76 -6.60 -17.50 -5.51
C LYS A 76 -7.68 -18.45 -6.01
N HIS A 77 -8.07 -19.45 -5.23
CA HIS A 77 -9.12 -20.39 -5.63
C HIS A 77 -10.45 -19.69 -5.95
N LEU A 78 -10.87 -18.72 -5.14
CA LEU A 78 -12.10 -17.96 -5.40
C LEU A 78 -11.99 -17.11 -6.68
N VAL A 79 -10.83 -16.48 -6.91
CA VAL A 79 -10.56 -15.72 -8.15
C VAL A 79 -10.61 -16.65 -9.37
N ASP A 80 -9.98 -17.82 -9.30
CA ASP A 80 -9.96 -18.82 -10.38
C ASP A 80 -11.38 -19.36 -10.68
N MET A 81 -12.28 -19.37 -9.69
CA MET A 81 -13.71 -19.69 -9.85
C MET A 81 -14.55 -18.54 -10.43
N GLY A 82 -13.97 -17.37 -10.68
CA GLY A 82 -14.67 -16.19 -11.21
C GLY A 82 -15.42 -15.35 -10.16
N VAL A 83 -15.15 -15.56 -8.88
CA VAL A 83 -15.70 -14.74 -7.78
C VAL A 83 -14.95 -13.41 -7.72
N VAL A 84 -15.66 -12.31 -7.46
CA VAL A 84 -15.04 -11.02 -7.13
C VAL A 84 -14.67 -11.04 -5.65
N VAL A 85 -13.37 -11.06 -5.37
CA VAL A 85 -12.86 -11.15 -3.99
C VAL A 85 -12.43 -9.77 -3.48
N ILE A 86 -12.90 -9.42 -2.29
CA ILE A 86 -12.42 -8.27 -1.51
C ILE A 86 -11.53 -8.84 -0.39
N ALA A 87 -10.24 -8.53 -0.44
CA ALA A 87 -9.23 -9.02 0.50
C ALA A 87 -8.22 -7.91 0.85
N ALA A 88 -7.33 -8.18 1.80
CA ALA A 88 -6.31 -7.23 2.27
C ALA A 88 -6.88 -5.85 2.67
N GLY A 89 -8.10 -5.85 3.24
CA GLY A 89 -8.78 -4.63 3.65
C GLY A 89 -7.92 -3.80 4.60
N GLY A 90 -7.67 -2.53 4.25
CA GLY A 90 -6.81 -1.64 5.04
C GLY A 90 -5.31 -1.99 5.02
N GLY A 91 -4.86 -2.87 4.13
CA GLY A 91 -3.51 -3.44 4.11
C GLY A 91 -3.44 -4.84 4.77
N GLY A 92 -4.54 -5.30 5.36
CA GLY A 92 -4.62 -6.57 6.09
C GLY A 92 -4.17 -6.48 7.55
N ILE A 93 -4.43 -7.54 8.31
CA ILE A 93 -4.10 -7.63 9.74
C ILE A 93 -2.61 -8.04 9.85
N PRO A 94 -1.72 -7.20 10.40
CA PRO A 94 -0.31 -7.53 10.49
C PRO A 94 -0.07 -8.67 11.47
N VAL A 95 0.62 -9.70 11.01
CA VAL A 95 1.01 -10.87 11.81
C VAL A 95 2.45 -11.27 11.51
N TYR A 96 3.12 -11.89 12.46
CA TYR A 96 4.42 -12.53 12.26
C TYR A 96 4.40 -13.96 12.79
N ILE A 97 5.34 -14.79 12.32
CA ILE A 97 5.49 -16.16 12.81
C ILE A 97 6.31 -16.13 14.09
N ASP A 98 5.71 -16.51 15.23
CA ASP A 98 6.43 -16.63 16.51
C ASP A 98 7.05 -18.03 16.63
N HIS A 99 8.33 -18.12 16.30
CA HIS A 99 9.09 -19.37 16.37
C HIS A 99 9.31 -19.90 17.79
N ASN A 100 9.00 -19.13 18.84
CA ASN A 100 9.12 -19.60 20.23
C ASN A 100 7.88 -20.39 20.70
N LYS A 101 6.79 -20.33 19.94
CA LYS A 101 5.57 -21.12 20.21
C LYS A 101 5.58 -22.39 19.36
N HIS A 102 4.42 -22.87 18.93
CA HIS A 102 4.36 -24.04 18.05
C HIS A 102 4.50 -23.64 16.58
N PRO A 103 4.95 -24.56 15.70
CA PRO A 103 5.18 -24.27 14.30
C PRO A 103 3.95 -23.67 13.61
N GLY A 104 4.15 -22.56 12.90
CA GLY A 104 3.08 -21.85 12.19
C GLY A 104 2.21 -20.94 13.07
N TRP A 105 2.56 -20.74 14.35
CA TRP A 105 1.85 -19.80 15.20
C TRP A 105 2.00 -18.37 14.68
N LEU A 106 0.85 -17.73 14.41
CA LEU A 106 0.77 -16.32 14.03
C LEU A 106 0.47 -15.47 15.27
N GLU A 107 1.29 -14.46 15.50
CA GLU A 107 1.05 -13.45 16.53
C GLU A 107 0.75 -12.10 15.86
N GLY A 108 -0.23 -11.38 16.42
CA GLY A 108 -0.58 -10.05 15.94
C GLY A 108 0.52 -9.02 16.21
N LEU A 109 0.68 -8.08 15.29
CA LEU A 109 1.58 -6.95 15.44
C LEU A 109 0.80 -5.63 15.32
N ASP A 110 0.98 -4.76 16.31
CA ASP A 110 0.36 -3.43 16.32
C ASP A 110 1.02 -2.52 15.28
N GLY A 111 0.41 -2.44 14.11
CA GLY A 111 0.89 -1.63 12.99
C GLY A 111 -0.17 -1.47 11.91
N VAL A 112 0.16 -0.68 10.89
CA VAL A 112 -0.66 -0.52 9.70
C VAL A 112 0.20 -0.76 8.48
N ILE A 113 -0.10 -1.83 7.75
CA ILE A 113 0.58 -2.16 6.50
C ILE A 113 0.09 -1.20 5.41
N ASP A 114 1.01 -0.79 4.54
CA ASP A 114 0.61 0.01 3.39
C ASP A 114 -0.20 -0.84 2.39
N LYS A 115 -1.42 -0.38 2.10
CA LYS A 115 -2.36 -1.09 1.23
C LYS A 115 -1.85 -1.29 -0.19
N ASP A 116 -1.05 -0.37 -0.72
CA ASP A 116 -0.54 -0.47 -2.08
C ASP A 116 0.54 -1.57 -2.15
N LEU A 117 1.44 -1.61 -1.16
CA LEU A 117 2.43 -2.69 -1.00
C LEU A 117 1.76 -4.04 -0.75
N ALA A 118 0.74 -4.11 0.12
CA ALA A 118 0.02 -5.35 0.38
C ALA A 118 -0.71 -5.86 -0.87
N SER A 119 -1.26 -4.95 -1.68
CA SER A 119 -1.90 -5.29 -2.95
C SER A 119 -0.90 -5.81 -3.97
N ALA A 120 0.32 -5.27 -4.02
CA ALA A 120 1.39 -5.78 -4.86
C ALA A 120 1.80 -7.22 -4.46
N VAL A 121 1.98 -7.47 -3.16
CA VAL A 121 2.28 -8.82 -2.64
C VAL A 121 1.14 -9.80 -2.97
N LEU A 122 -0.10 -9.43 -2.66
CA LEU A 122 -1.26 -10.26 -2.99
C LEU A 122 -1.35 -10.54 -4.48
N GLY A 123 -1.18 -9.51 -5.31
CA GLY A 123 -1.22 -9.62 -6.77
C GLY A 123 -0.20 -10.63 -7.29
N ASN A 124 1.04 -10.57 -6.82
CA ASN A 124 2.08 -11.54 -7.18
C ASN A 124 1.71 -12.95 -6.73
N GLU A 125 1.25 -13.12 -5.48
CA GLU A 125 0.94 -14.44 -4.92
C GLU A 125 -0.25 -15.14 -5.56
N ILE A 126 -1.22 -14.39 -6.10
CA ILE A 126 -2.34 -14.96 -6.86
C ILE A 126 -2.07 -15.10 -8.35
N GLY A 127 -0.92 -14.61 -8.84
CA GLY A 127 -0.54 -14.62 -10.25
C GLY A 127 -1.26 -13.57 -11.09
N ALA A 128 -1.57 -12.41 -10.53
CA ALA A 128 -2.18 -11.32 -11.26
C ALA A 128 -1.20 -10.74 -12.30
N GLU A 129 -1.68 -10.47 -13.51
CA GLU A 129 -0.84 -9.86 -14.55
C GLU A 129 -0.75 -8.32 -14.40
N LYS A 130 -1.79 -7.71 -13.84
CA LYS A 130 -1.91 -6.26 -13.73
C LYS A 130 -2.28 -5.83 -12.32
N LEU A 131 -1.70 -4.73 -11.87
CA LEU A 131 -2.10 -4.04 -10.65
C LEU A 131 -2.65 -2.65 -10.99
N LEU A 132 -3.85 -2.33 -10.50
CA LEU A 132 -4.44 -1.00 -10.65
C LEU A 132 -4.46 -0.31 -9.28
N ILE A 133 -3.75 0.82 -9.17
CA ILE A 133 -3.72 1.67 -7.98
C ILE A 133 -4.57 2.91 -8.24
N ILE A 134 -5.70 3.01 -7.55
CA ILE A 134 -6.63 4.14 -7.65
C ILE A 134 -6.27 5.19 -6.59
N THR A 135 -6.11 6.44 -7.01
CA THR A 135 -5.69 7.56 -6.15
C THR A 135 -6.40 8.87 -6.51
N GLY A 136 -5.98 9.99 -5.91
CA GLY A 136 -6.62 11.31 -6.07
C GLY A 136 -6.10 12.13 -7.25
N VAL A 137 -5.27 11.55 -8.11
CA VAL A 137 -4.68 12.22 -9.28
C VAL A 137 -4.81 11.31 -10.50
N ASP A 138 -4.97 11.92 -11.67
CA ASP A 138 -5.15 11.20 -12.94
C ASP A 138 -3.86 10.52 -13.40
N LYS A 139 -2.70 11.12 -13.11
CA LYS A 139 -1.36 10.64 -13.48
C LYS A 139 -0.34 10.89 -12.36
N VAL A 140 0.70 10.07 -12.34
CA VAL A 140 1.96 10.32 -11.62
C VAL A 140 2.68 11.47 -12.32
N ALA A 141 3.36 12.32 -11.56
CA ALA A 141 4.12 13.42 -12.14
C ALA A 141 5.48 13.61 -11.48
N LEU A 142 6.43 14.13 -12.26
CA LEU A 142 7.67 14.72 -11.75
C LEU A 142 7.44 16.20 -11.40
N ASN A 143 8.21 16.73 -10.45
CA ASN A 143 8.09 18.11 -9.97
C ASN A 143 6.64 18.49 -9.61
N PHE A 144 5.93 17.55 -8.97
CA PHE A 144 4.50 17.67 -8.69
C PHE A 144 4.16 18.97 -7.94
N GLY A 145 3.12 19.68 -8.42
CA GLY A 145 2.65 20.93 -7.84
C GLY A 145 3.50 22.16 -8.16
N THR A 146 4.47 22.05 -9.08
CA THR A 146 5.32 23.16 -9.52
C THR A 146 5.01 23.58 -10.96
N PRO A 147 5.45 24.76 -11.42
CA PRO A 147 5.36 25.14 -12.83
C PRO A 147 6.13 24.22 -13.79
N GLN A 148 7.06 23.40 -13.27
CA GLN A 148 7.84 22.42 -14.03
C GLN A 148 7.26 21.01 -13.95
N GLN A 149 6.00 20.87 -13.51
CA GLN A 149 5.34 19.57 -13.41
C GLN A 149 5.29 18.88 -14.78
N ILE A 150 5.63 17.59 -14.79
CA ILE A 150 5.55 16.73 -15.97
C ILE A 150 4.73 15.51 -15.60
N ASP A 151 3.53 15.40 -16.14
CA ASP A 151 2.68 14.21 -15.98
C ASP A 151 3.22 13.07 -16.85
N LEU A 152 3.29 11.88 -16.28
CA LEU A 152 3.87 10.69 -16.92
C LEU A 152 2.76 9.81 -17.48
N ASP A 153 2.76 9.59 -18.79
CA ASP A 153 1.91 8.59 -19.45
C ASP A 153 2.46 7.18 -19.26
N GLU A 154 3.77 7.03 -19.45
CA GLU A 154 4.51 5.78 -19.28
C GLU A 154 5.71 6.02 -18.37
N LEU A 155 6.10 4.98 -17.63
CA LEU A 155 7.23 5.02 -16.71
C LEU A 155 7.88 3.64 -16.65
N SER A 156 9.15 3.56 -17.07
CA SER A 156 9.93 2.32 -16.96
C SER A 156 10.28 2.02 -15.50
N ILE A 157 10.56 0.75 -15.16
CA ILE A 157 11.07 0.40 -13.82
C ILE A 157 12.40 1.09 -13.50
N ALA A 158 13.28 1.22 -14.50
CA ALA A 158 14.56 1.90 -14.33
C ALA A 158 14.37 3.37 -13.94
N ASP A 159 13.47 4.07 -14.63
CA ASP A 159 13.15 5.47 -14.35
C ASP A 159 12.37 5.61 -13.03
N ALA A 160 11.45 4.70 -12.74
CA ALA A 160 10.72 4.68 -11.47
C ALA A 160 11.68 4.63 -10.27
N LYS A 161 12.66 3.72 -10.31
CA LYS A 161 13.70 3.59 -9.27
C LYS A 161 14.56 4.85 -9.17
N LYS A 162 14.97 5.40 -10.32
CA LYS A 162 15.78 6.62 -10.39
C LYS A 162 15.03 7.79 -9.75
N TYR A 163 13.81 8.08 -10.20
CA TYR A 163 13.02 9.21 -9.70
C TYR A 163 12.61 9.05 -8.24
N LEU A 164 12.39 7.81 -7.78
CA LEU A 164 12.18 7.52 -6.37
C LEU A 164 13.43 7.87 -5.53
N ALA A 165 14.63 7.50 -5.99
CA ALA A 165 15.90 7.84 -5.34
C ALA A 165 16.19 9.36 -5.34
N GLU A 166 15.78 10.05 -6.40
CA GLU A 166 15.84 11.52 -6.51
C GLU A 166 14.80 12.24 -5.64
N GLY A 167 13.88 11.51 -5.00
CA GLY A 167 12.87 12.08 -4.10
C GLY A 167 11.70 12.77 -4.83
N GLN A 168 11.49 12.47 -6.12
CA GLN A 168 10.37 13.01 -6.91
C GLN A 168 9.00 12.57 -6.35
N PHE A 169 8.95 11.44 -5.65
CA PHE A 169 7.72 10.86 -5.11
C PHE A 169 7.68 10.96 -3.58
N PRO A 170 6.76 11.74 -2.98
CA PRO A 170 6.70 11.91 -1.53
C PRO A 170 6.41 10.60 -0.77
N LYS A 171 7.20 10.32 0.27
CA LYS A 171 7.12 9.09 1.10
C LYS A 171 5.78 8.84 1.81
N GLY A 172 4.95 9.87 1.96
CA GLY A 172 3.63 9.78 2.60
C GLY A 172 2.46 9.53 1.63
N SER A 173 2.70 9.56 0.32
CA SER A 173 1.64 9.50 -0.69
C SER A 173 2.05 8.70 -1.93
N MET A 174 2.79 9.30 -2.86
CA MET A 174 3.11 8.68 -4.15
C MET A 174 4.26 7.68 -4.05
N GLY A 175 5.22 7.90 -3.14
CA GLY A 175 6.37 7.02 -2.95
C GLY A 175 5.98 5.55 -2.75
N PRO A 176 5.11 5.22 -1.77
CA PRO A 176 4.65 3.84 -1.55
C PRO A 176 3.95 3.20 -2.76
N LYS A 177 3.29 4.01 -3.61
CA LYS A 177 2.64 3.51 -4.84
C LYS A 177 3.65 3.11 -5.90
N ILE A 178 4.70 3.91 -6.04
CA ILE A 178 5.81 3.61 -6.95
C ILE A 178 6.61 2.42 -6.43
N GLU A 179 6.88 2.33 -5.13
CA GLU A 179 7.48 1.15 -4.51
C GLU A 179 6.63 -0.11 -4.74
N ALA A 180 5.30 -0.02 -4.57
CA ALA A 180 4.39 -1.12 -4.87
C ALA A 180 4.41 -1.53 -6.34
N ALA A 181 4.47 -0.55 -7.26
CA ALA A 181 4.56 -0.81 -8.69
C ALA A 181 5.84 -1.55 -9.05
N ILE A 182 6.97 -1.10 -8.51
CA ILE A 182 8.28 -1.76 -8.68
C ILE A 182 8.23 -3.19 -8.15
N ASN A 183 7.78 -3.39 -6.91
CA ASN A 183 7.70 -4.71 -6.29
C ASN A 183 6.76 -5.68 -7.04
N PHE A 184 5.66 -5.18 -7.58
CA PHE A 184 4.74 -6.00 -8.37
C PHE A 184 5.39 -6.50 -9.66
N ILE A 185 6.01 -5.59 -10.43
CA ILE A 185 6.62 -5.95 -11.72
C ILE A 185 7.84 -6.84 -11.52
N GLU A 186 8.71 -6.53 -10.56
CA GLU A 186 9.86 -7.39 -10.23
C GLU A 186 9.45 -8.76 -9.67
N GLY A 187 8.26 -8.84 -9.06
CA GLY A 187 7.67 -10.10 -8.60
C GLY A 187 6.99 -10.93 -9.70
N GLY A 188 7.04 -10.50 -10.96
CA GLY A 188 6.51 -11.22 -12.12
C GLY A 188 5.21 -10.64 -12.70
N GLY A 189 4.68 -9.57 -12.12
CA GLY A 189 3.59 -8.79 -12.72
C GLY A 189 4.02 -8.14 -14.04
N ARG A 190 3.07 -7.88 -14.94
CA ARG A 190 3.37 -7.30 -16.27
C ARG A 190 3.25 -5.80 -16.32
N GLU A 191 2.28 -5.24 -15.59
CA GLU A 191 1.94 -3.83 -15.70
C GLU A 191 1.30 -3.31 -14.40
N VAL A 192 1.65 -2.08 -14.03
CA VAL A 192 0.92 -1.32 -13.02
C VAL A 192 0.32 -0.06 -13.63
N ILE A 193 -0.92 0.24 -13.27
CA ILE A 193 -1.61 1.46 -13.69
C ILE A 193 -1.89 2.28 -12.44
N ILE A 194 -1.47 3.54 -12.43
CA ILE A 194 -1.80 4.49 -11.36
C ILE A 194 -2.67 5.59 -11.95
N THR A 195 -3.89 5.77 -11.41
CA THR A 195 -4.84 6.76 -11.93
C THR A 195 -5.92 7.11 -10.92
N SER A 196 -6.87 7.97 -11.30
CA SER A 196 -8.02 8.36 -10.50
C SER A 196 -9.21 7.41 -10.68
N ILE A 197 -10.20 7.51 -9.79
CA ILE A 197 -11.41 6.67 -9.89
C ILE A 197 -12.20 7.03 -11.16
N GLU A 198 -12.24 8.32 -11.51
CA GLU A 198 -12.91 8.86 -12.68
C GLU A 198 -12.29 8.35 -13.98
N LYS A 199 -10.96 8.16 -14.00
CA LYS A 199 -10.21 7.72 -15.17
C LYS A 199 -9.98 6.22 -15.25
N THR A 200 -10.42 5.44 -14.26
CA THR A 200 -10.18 3.99 -14.20
C THR A 200 -10.63 3.25 -15.45
N GLY A 201 -11.82 3.58 -15.98
CA GLY A 201 -12.32 2.97 -17.22
C GLY A 201 -11.42 3.24 -18.43
N ASP A 202 -11.02 4.49 -18.63
CA ASP A 202 -10.13 4.88 -19.72
C ASP A 202 -8.72 4.30 -19.55
N ALA A 203 -8.21 4.27 -18.32
CA ALA A 203 -6.87 3.80 -18.00
C ALA A 203 -6.68 2.30 -18.26
N ILE A 204 -7.68 1.48 -17.94
CA ILE A 204 -7.67 0.04 -18.27
C ILE A 204 -7.57 -0.19 -19.79
N HIS A 205 -8.07 0.74 -20.61
CA HIS A 205 -7.97 0.70 -22.06
C HIS A 205 -6.74 1.46 -22.62
N GLY A 206 -5.82 1.90 -21.76
CA GLY A 206 -4.60 2.60 -22.15
C GLY A 206 -4.80 4.05 -22.62
N LYS A 207 -5.92 4.69 -22.24
CA LYS A 207 -6.27 6.07 -22.67
C LYS A 207 -6.07 7.12 -21.58
N ALA A 208 -5.69 6.71 -20.37
CA ALA A 208 -5.47 7.57 -19.22
C ALA A 208 -4.57 6.86 -18.20
N GLY A 209 -4.19 7.57 -17.12
CA GLY A 209 -3.31 7.00 -16.10
C GLY A 209 -1.84 7.06 -16.47
N THR A 210 -1.00 6.71 -15.50
CA THR A 210 0.40 6.36 -15.72
C THR A 210 0.53 4.85 -15.79
N ARG A 211 1.10 4.35 -16.88
CA ARG A 211 1.40 2.94 -17.09
C ARG A 211 2.85 2.67 -16.72
N ILE A 212 3.07 1.71 -15.85
CA ILE A 212 4.39 1.32 -15.36
C ILE A 212 4.63 -0.11 -15.82
N HIS A 213 5.78 -0.34 -16.45
CA HIS A 213 6.21 -1.63 -16.97
C HIS A 213 7.74 -1.63 -17.12
N ASP A 214 8.31 -2.78 -17.46
CA ASP A 214 9.73 -2.90 -17.83
C ASP A 214 10.00 -2.26 -19.20
#